data_AF-A0A1I6MAT9-F1
#
_entry.id   AF-A0A1I6MAT9-F1
#
_cell.length_a   1.000
_cell.length_b   1.000
_cell.length_c   1.000
_cell.angle_alpha   90.00
_cell.angle_beta   90.00
_cell.angle_gamma   90.00
#
_symmetry.space_group_name_H-M   'P 1'
#
loop_
_entity.id
_entity.type
_entity.pdbx_description
1 polymer ?
#
loop_
_entity_poly.entity_id
_entity_poly.type
_entity_poly.pdbx_seq_one_letter_code
_entity_poly.pdbx_strand_id
1 'polypeptide(L)' 'MADRPAIDRWDVAAVVSAVAVLLVAYVVAPGPIVQYGAWLTVFCIWMFWFVFFGTKWLYGVDV' A
#
# COMPACT_ATOMS: atom_id res chain seq x y z
N MET A 1 2.49 -19.64 -17.57
CA MET A 1 2.54 -18.79 -16.38
C MET A 1 2.05 -17.42 -16.82
N ALA A 2 1.04 -16.84 -16.18
CA ALA A 2 0.57 -15.51 -16.54
C ALA A 2 1.74 -14.52 -16.42
N ASP A 3 1.96 -13.71 -17.45
CA ASP A 3 3.03 -12.71 -17.46
C ASP A 3 2.91 -11.79 -16.24
N ARG A 4 4.04 -11.38 -15.67
CA ARG A 4 4.03 -10.47 -14.53
C ARG A 4 3.38 -9.14 -14.98
N PRO A 5 2.33 -8.65 -14.32
CA PRO A 5 1.75 -7.35 -14.62
C PRO A 5 2.85 -6.28 -14.54
N ALA A 6 2.86 -5.35 -15.51
CA ALA A 6 3.80 -4.24 -15.48
C ALA A 6 3.59 -3.41 -14.19
N ILE A 7 4.69 -2.96 -13.58
CA ILE A 7 4.63 -2.03 -12.45
C ILE A 7 3.88 -0.78 -12.89
N ASP A 8 2.83 -0.44 -12.16
CA ASP A 8 1.92 0.65 -12.48
C ASP A 8 1.99 1.76 -11.41
N ARG A 9 1.47 2.95 -11.76
CA ARG A 9 1.41 4.13 -10.87
C ARG A 9 0.73 3.82 -9.53
N TRP A 10 -0.21 2.86 -9.51
CA TRP A 10 -0.91 2.44 -8.30
C TRP A 10 -0.04 1.65 -7.34
N ASP A 11 0.92 0.87 -7.85
CA ASP A 11 1.91 0.18 -7.02
C ASP A 11 2.82 1.19 -6.33
N VAL A 12 3.27 2.20 -7.09
CA VAL A 12 4.05 3.31 -6.54
C VAL A 12 3.23 4.10 -5.53
N ALA A 13 1.96 4.39 -5.81
CA ALA A 13 1.09 5.11 -4.88
C ALA A 13 0.89 4.37 -3.55
N ALA A 14 0.74 3.04 -3.58
CA ALA A 14 0.61 2.22 -2.38
C ALA A 14 1.88 2.27 -1.51
N VAL A 15 3.06 2.15 -2.13
CA VAL A 15 4.34 2.23 -1.41
C VAL A 15 4.56 3.64 -0.85
N VAL A 16 4.34 4.68 -1.65
CA VAL A 16 4.51 6.08 -1.24
C VAL A 16 3.57 6.43 -0.09
N SER A 17 2.31 5.99 -0.15
CA SER A 17 1.35 6.25 0.93
C SER A 17 1.72 5.53 2.23
N ALA A 18 2.17 4.27 2.18
CA ALA A 18 2.65 3.56 3.36
C ALA A 18 3.86 4.27 4.00
N VAL A 19 4.84 4.69 3.19
CA VAL A 19 6.02 5.43 3.67
C VAL A 19 5.62 6.78 4.28
N ALA A 20 4.70 7.52 3.63
CA ALA A 20 4.24 8.81 4.14
C ALA A 20 3.55 8.66 5.53
N VAL A 21 2.70 7.64 5.69
CA VAL A 21 2.04 7.36 6.98
C VAL A 21 3.06 7.05 8.08
N LEU A 22 4.08 6.24 7.77
CA LEU A 22 5.14 5.92 8.73
C LEU A 22 6.00 7.16 9.06
N LEU A 23 6.33 7.99 8.07
CA LEU A 23 7.06 9.24 8.30
C LEU A 23 6.30 10.17 9.26
N VAL A 24 4.99 10.32 9.07
CA VAL A 24 4.15 11.12 9.99
C VAL A 24 4.18 10.52 11.40
N ALA A 25 4.05 9.19 11.51
CA ALA A 25 3.99 8.51 12.80
C ALA A 25 5.32 8.52 13.59
N TYR A 26 6.46 8.51 12.91
CA TYR A 26 7.77 8.46 13.55
C TYR A 26 8.48 9.82 13.65
N VAL A 27 8.19 10.77 12.74
CA VAL A 27 8.88 12.08 12.70
C VAL A 27 8.03 13.19 13.28
N VAL A 28 6.73 13.24 12.94
CA VAL A 28 5.86 14.38 13.31
C VAL A 28 5.22 14.16 14.68
N ALA A 29 4.72 12.96 14.96
CA ALA A 29 4.05 12.63 16.22
C ALA A 29 4.47 11.25 16.74
N PRO A 30 5.72 11.11 17.26
CA PRO A 30 6.24 9.85 17.76
C PRO A 30 5.57 9.44 19.09
N GLY A 31 4.36 8.91 18.98
CA GLY A 31 3.59 8.34 20.09
C GLY A 31 3.32 6.86 19.87
N PRO A 32 3.36 6.01 20.92
CA PRO A 32 3.08 4.57 20.77
C PRO A 32 1.72 4.29 20.12
N ILE A 33 0.67 5.00 20.54
CA ILE A 33 -0.67 4.91 19.94
C ILE A 33 -0.67 5.29 18.45
N VAL A 34 0.07 6.34 18.08
CA VAL A 34 0.14 6.83 16.70
C VAL A 34 0.85 5.80 15.82
N GLN A 35 1.93 5.19 16.32
CA GLN A 35 2.66 4.14 15.59
C GLN A 35 1.80 2.89 15.37
N TYR A 36 1.05 2.44 16.39
CA TYR A 36 0.12 1.32 16.23
C TYR A 36 -0.98 1.64 15.21
N GLY A 37 -1.60 2.83 15.29
CA GLY A 37 -2.60 3.28 14.31
C GLY A 37 -2.05 3.41 12.89
N ALA A 38 -0.81 3.88 12.75
CA ALA A 38 -0.11 3.99 11.48
C ALA A 38 0.13 2.61 10.85
N TRP A 39 0.58 1.62 11.64
CA TRP A 39 0.74 0.26 11.15
C TRP A 39 -0.59 -0.39 10.73
N LEU A 40 -1.67 -0.12 11.46
CA LEU A 40 -3.01 -0.58 11.06
C LEU A 40 -3.43 0.04 9.72
N THR A 41 -3.10 1.32 9.51
CA THR A 41 -3.39 2.04 8.27
C THR A 41 -2.56 1.51 7.11
N VAL A 42 -1.26 1.28 7.32
CA VAL A 42 -0.37 0.63 6.34
C VAL A 42 -0.90 -0.74 5.95
N PHE A 43 -1.40 -1.52 6.92
CA PHE A 43 -2.02 -2.81 6.65
C PHE A 43 -3.25 -2.69 5.75
N CYS A 44 -4.13 -1.71 5.99
CA CYS A 44 -5.28 -1.45 5.11
C CYS A 44 -4.87 -1.05 3.69
N ILE A 45 -3.88 -0.16 3.56
CA ILE A 45 -3.31 0.24 2.25
C ILE A 45 -2.76 -0.98 1.51
N TRP A 46 -2.03 -1.83 2.23
CA TRP A 46 -1.47 -3.05 1.69
C TRP A 46 -2.55 -4.03 1.23
N MET A 47 -3.63 -4.22 2.01
CA MET A 47 -4.73 -5.10 1.61
C MET A 47 -5.47 -4.57 0.38
N PHE A 48 -5.71 -3.26 0.31
CA PHE A 48 -6.31 -2.65 -0.87
C PHE A 48 -5.45 -2.86 -2.11
N TRP A 49 -4.15 -2.59 -2.01
CA TRP A 49 -3.18 -2.83 -3.08
C TRP A 49 -3.11 -4.30 -3.49
N PHE A 50 -3.04 -5.22 -2.52
CA PHE A 50 -2.96 -6.65 -2.76
C PHE A 50 -4.19 -7.18 -3.53
N VAL A 51 -5.39 -6.74 -3.13
CA VAL A 51 -6.63 -7.10 -3.83
C VAL A 51 -6.64 -6.53 -5.23
N PHE A 52 -6.26 -5.26 -5.41
CA PHE A 52 -6.19 -4.62 -6.72
C PHE A 52 -5.20 -5.32 -7.66
N PHE A 53 -3.97 -5.59 -7.19
CA PHE A 53 -2.98 -6.35 -7.93
C PHE A 53 -3.47 -7.76 -8.25
N GLY A 54 -4.15 -8.41 -7.30
CA GLY A 54 -4.81 -9.70 -7.51
C GLY A 54 -5.87 -9.65 -8.61
N THR A 55 -6.67 -8.58 -8.68
CA THR A 55 -7.64 -8.40 -9.76
C THR A 55 -6.99 -8.16 -11.12
N LYS A 56 -5.90 -7.40 -11.18
CA LYS A 56 -5.07 -7.25 -12.39
C LYS A 56 -4.53 -8.59 -12.87
N TRP A 57 -3.99 -9.39 -11.94
CA TRP A 57 -3.39 -10.68 -12.24
C TRP A 57 -4.42 -11.74 -12.66
N LEU A 58 -5.57 -11.80 -12.00
CA LEU A 58 -6.60 -12.83 -12.23
C LEU A 58 -7.53 -12.50 -13.41
N TYR A 59 -7.86 -11.22 -13.59
CA TYR A 59 -8.87 -10.78 -14.56
C TYR A 59 -8.31 -9.96 -15.73
N GLY A 60 -7.02 -9.60 -15.73
CA GLY A 60 -6.42 -8.81 -16.82
C GLY A 60 -6.99 -7.40 -16.95
N VAL A 61 -7.55 -6.85 -15.87
CA VAL A 61 -8.16 -5.51 -15.88
C VAL A 61 -7.06 -4.45 -15.82
N ASP A 62 -6.62 -3.96 -16.97
CA ASP A 62 -5.79 -2.76 -17.05
C ASP A 62 -6.68 -1.51 -16.89
N VAL A 63 -6.46 -0.76 -15.82
CA VAL A 63 -7.09 0.54 -15.51
C VAL A 63 -6.07 1.67 -15.56
#